data_AF-A0A1F2UNM3-F1
#
_entry.id   AF-A0A1F2UNM3-F1
#
_cell.length_a   1.000
_cell.length_b   1.000
_cell.length_c   1.000
_cell.angle_alpha   90.00
_cell.angle_beta   90.00
_cell.angle_gamma   90.00
#
_symmetry.space_group_name_H-M   'P 1'
#
loop_
_entity.id
_entity.type
_entity.pdbx_description
1 polymer ?
#
loop_
_entity_poly.entity_id
_entity_poly.type
_entity_poly.pdbx_seq_one_letter_code
_entity_poly.pdbx_strand_id
1 'polypeptide(L)'
;MRIFTIVPRFFGKAVHIWLGLVLLLLLTTQFTTGLSMARNPATISALHGFHTSVGYVLFGVGLVHAYYGIGLRFFGFKYAKKKDA
;
A
#
# COMPACT_ATOMS: atom_id res chain seq x y z
N MET A 1 19.56 -18.67 -0.71
CA MET A 1 18.79 -18.88 0.53
C MET A 1 17.30 -18.78 0.19
N ARG A 2 16.52 -19.87 0.26
CA ARG A 2 15.06 -19.81 0.02
C ARG A 2 14.39 -19.40 1.32
N ILE A 3 13.82 -18.19 1.37
CA ILE A 3 13.05 -17.72 2.52
C ILE A 3 11.62 -18.22 2.32
N PHE A 4 11.16 -19.11 3.20
CA PHE A 4 9.82 -19.69 3.13
C PHE A 4 8.78 -18.77 3.78
N THR A 5 8.55 -17.59 3.20
CA THR A 5 7.44 -16.74 3.63
C THR A 5 6.17 -17.12 2.87
N ILE A 6 5.09 -17.33 3.61
CA ILE A 6 3.75 -17.58 3.06
C ILE A 6 3.09 -16.22 2.78
N VAL A 7 2.64 -16.01 1.55
CA VAL A 7 1.88 -14.81 1.16
C VAL A 7 0.40 -15.04 1.45
N PRO A 8 -0.22 -14.27 2.35
CA PRO A 8 -1.64 -14.37 2.64
C PRO A 8 -2.50 -14.17 1.39
N ARG A 9 -3.67 -14.82 1.37
CA ARG A 9 -4.68 -14.63 0.32
C ARG A 9 -5.96 -14.14 0.97
N PHE A 10 -6.58 -13.14 0.34
CA PHE A 10 -7.90 -12.65 0.69
C PHE A 10 -8.78 -12.72 -0.56
N PHE A 11 -10.01 -13.22 -0.42
CA PHE A 11 -10.98 -13.35 -1.52
C PHE A 11 -10.39 -14.04 -2.77
N GLY A 12 -9.56 -15.07 -2.55
CA GLY A 12 -8.92 -15.83 -3.63
C GLY A 12 -7.75 -15.13 -4.34
N LYS A 13 -7.40 -13.89 -3.98
CA LYS A 13 -6.26 -13.14 -4.55
C LYS A 13 -5.16 -12.94 -3.51
N ALA A 14 -3.91 -12.81 -3.95
CA ALA A 14 -2.78 -12.56 -3.05
C ALA A 14 -2.89 -11.18 -2.40
N VAL A 15 -2.50 -11.06 -1.12
CA VAL A 15 -2.53 -9.79 -0.38
C VAL A 15 -1.78 -8.67 -1.09
N HIS A 16 -0.70 -8.99 -1.82
CA HIS A 16 0.04 -8.04 -2.63
C HIS A 16 -0.85 -7.24 -3.61
N ILE A 17 -1.83 -7.91 -4.26
CA ILE A 17 -2.74 -7.25 -5.20
C ILE A 17 -3.65 -6.26 -4.47
N TRP A 18 -4.20 -6.67 -3.33
CA TRP A 18 -5.06 -5.81 -2.50
C TRP A 18 -4.29 -4.59 -1.97
N LEU A 19 -3.06 -4.79 -1.50
CA LEU A 19 -2.18 -3.70 -1.09
C LEU A 19 -1.90 -2.73 -2.24
N GLY A 20 -1.77 -3.23 -3.48
CA GLY A 20 -1.63 -2.39 -4.65
C GLY A 20 -2.86 -1.51 -4.92
N LEU A 21 -4.07 -2.06 -4.77
CA LEU A 21 -5.31 -1.28 -4.90
C LEU A 21 -5.42 -0.21 -3.80
N VAL A 22 -5.07 -0.55 -2.56
CA VAL A 22 -5.04 0.41 -1.45
C VAL A 22 -4.03 1.52 -1.73
N LEU A 23 -2.85 1.20 -2.28
CA LEU A 23 -1.85 2.20 -2.66
C LEU A 23 -2.34 3.17 -3.73
N LEU A 24 -3.07 2.68 -4.75
CA LEU A 24 -3.65 3.55 -5.77
C LEU A 24 -4.65 4.55 -5.17
N LEU A 25 -5.49 4.08 -4.23
CA LEU A 25 -6.42 4.95 -3.51
C LEU A 25 -5.67 5.99 -2.68
N LEU A 26 -4.72 5.56 -1.84
CA LEU A 26 -3.93 6.45 -0.99
C LEU A 26 -3.14 7.47 -1.82
N LEU A 27 -2.57 7.05 -2.95
CA LEU A 27 -1.82 7.94 -3.85
C LEU A 27 -2.73 8.98 -4.47
N THR A 28 -3.94 8.60 -4.87
CA THR A 28 -4.95 9.54 -5.39
C THR A 28 -5.34 10.56 -4.32
N THR A 29 -5.58 10.11 -3.08
CA THR A 29 -5.86 11.00 -1.94
C THR A 29 -4.67 11.93 -1.64
N GLN A 30 -3.45 11.41 -1.66
CA GLN A 30 -2.24 12.21 -1.42
C GLN A 30 -2.04 13.28 -2.49
N PHE A 31 -2.26 12.91 -3.75
CA PHE A 31 -2.13 13.83 -4.87
C PHE A 31 -3.22 14.91 -4.85
N THR A 32 -4.48 14.54 -4.63
CA THR A 32 -5.60 15.49 -4.60
C THR A 32 -5.50 16.47 -3.42
N THR A 33 -5.14 15.99 -2.23
CA THR A 33 -4.93 16.84 -1.06
C THR A 33 -3.72 17.76 -1.23
N GLY A 34 -2.60 17.23 -1.73
CA GLY A 34 -1.41 18.03 -2.03
C GLY A 34 -1.67 19.11 -3.07
N LEU A 35 -2.43 18.78 -4.13
CA LEU A 35 -2.82 19.73 -5.16
C LEU A 35 -3.76 20.82 -4.62
N SER A 36 -4.70 20.46 -3.74
CA SER A 36 -5.58 21.43 -3.08
C SER A 36 -4.77 22.42 -2.24
N MET A 37 -3.85 21.93 -1.41
CA MET A 37 -2.98 22.74 -0.57
C MET A 37 -2.05 23.66 -1.39
N ALA A 38 -1.53 23.16 -2.51
CA ALA A 38 -0.68 23.95 -3.41
C ALA A 38 -1.44 25.07 -4.13
N ARG A 39 -2.72 24.85 -4.46
CA ARG A 39 -3.55 25.84 -5.17
C ARG A 39 -4.21 26.85 -4.24
N ASN A 40 -4.54 26.45 -3.00
CA ASN A 40 -5.24 27.31 -2.06
C ASN A 40 -4.59 27.24 -0.66
N PRO A 41 -3.80 28.27 -0.27
CA PRO A 41 -3.14 28.33 1.03
C PRO A 41 -4.09 28.24 2.22
N ALA A 42 -5.35 28.68 2.08
CA ALA A 42 -6.35 28.59 3.15
C ALA A 42 -6.72 27.14 3.51
N THR A 43 -6.48 26.18 2.60
CA THR A 43 -6.74 24.75 2.85
C THR A 43 -5.60 24.05 3.59
N ILE A 44 -4.43 24.70 3.72
CA ILE A 44 -3.24 24.09 4.35
C ILE A 44 -3.53 23.73 5.80
N SER A 45 -4.04 24.67 6.60
CA SER A 45 -4.30 24.41 8.03
C SER A 45 -5.30 23.28 8.27
N ALA A 46 -6.30 23.16 7.39
CA ALA A 46 -7.33 22.12 7.47
C ALA A 46 -6.86 20.74 6.98
N LEU A 47 -6.03 20.70 5.93
CA LEU A 47 -5.65 19.46 5.26
C LEU A 47 -4.26 18.94 5.65
N HIS A 48 -3.37 19.76 6.23
CA HIS A 48 -1.98 19.37 6.48
C HIS A 48 -1.87 18.11 7.34
N GLY A 49 -2.58 18.04 8.48
CA GLY A 49 -2.56 16.86 9.34
C GLY A 49 -3.04 15.59 8.63
N PHE A 50 -4.11 15.71 7.83
CA PHE A 50 -4.64 14.61 7.04
C PHE A 50 -3.64 14.17 5.96
N HIS A 51 -3.12 15.10 5.16
CA HIS A 51 -2.12 14.85 4.12
C HIS A 51 -0.86 14.16 4.67
N THR A 52 -0.34 14.63 5.80
CA THR A 52 0.83 14.02 6.44
C THR A 52 0.52 12.60 6.92
N SER A 53 -0.64 12.37 7.54
CA SER A 53 -1.04 11.02 7.98
C SER A 53 -1.21 10.05 6.81
N VAL A 54 -1.86 10.47 5.72
CA VAL A 54 -2.01 9.68 4.49
C VAL A 54 -0.64 9.38 3.90
N GLY A 55 0.29 10.33 3.90
CA GLY A 55 1.66 10.13 3.45
C GLY A 55 2.40 9.04 4.22
N TYR A 56 2.31 9.03 5.56
CA TYR A 56 2.92 7.97 6.38
C TYR A 56 2.28 6.60 6.14
N VAL A 57 0.95 6.54 6.03
CA VAL A 57 0.24 5.29 5.75
C VAL A 57 0.61 4.77 4.36
N LEU A 58 0.66 5.64 3.35
CA LEU A 58 1.08 5.31 2.00
C LEU A 58 2.50 4.73 1.98
N PHE A 59 3.43 5.34 2.70
CA PHE A 59 4.79 4.84 2.82
C PHE A 59 4.84 3.44 3.46
N GLY A 60 4.16 3.26 4.61
CA GLY A 60 4.12 1.97 5.31
C GLY A 60 3.50 0.85 4.47
N VAL A 61 2.33 1.10 3.87
CA VAL A 61 1.67 0.14 2.96
C VAL A 61 2.56 -0.13 1.74
N GLY A 62 3.26 0.88 1.24
CA GLY A 62 4.20 0.78 0.12
C GLY A 62 5.34 -0.20 0.37
N LEU A 63 5.96 -0.11 1.56
CA LEU A 63 7.01 -1.04 1.98
C LEU A 63 6.50 -2.47 2.07
N VAL A 64 5.31 -2.69 2.65
CA VAL A 64 4.71 -4.03 2.75
C VAL A 64 4.34 -4.59 1.38
N HIS A 65 3.79 -3.76 0.50
CA HIS A 65 3.47 -4.14 -0.88
C HIS A 65 4.73 -4.56 -1.65
N ALA A 66 5.80 -3.76 -1.55
CA ALA A 66 7.09 -4.03 -2.18
C ALA A 66 7.72 -5.31 -1.61
N TYR A 67 7.69 -5.52 -0.29
CA TYR A 67 8.19 -6.74 0.35
C TYR A 67 7.57 -8.01 -0.26
N TYR A 68 6.24 -8.05 -0.38
CA TYR A 68 5.57 -9.21 -1.00
C TYR A 68 5.83 -9.32 -2.50
N GLY A 69 5.88 -8.21 -3.23
CA GLY A 69 6.14 -8.22 -4.68
C GLY A 69 7.55 -8.73 -5.00
N ILE A 70 8.56 -8.18 -4.32
CA ILE A 70 9.96 -8.61 -4.44
C ILE A 70 10.11 -10.06 -3.96
N GLY A 71 9.48 -10.42 -2.84
CA GLY A 71 9.45 -11.77 -2.31
C GLY A 71 8.92 -12.82 -3.29
N LEU A 72 7.79 -12.52 -3.94
CA LEU A 72 7.19 -13.38 -4.97
C LEU A 72 8.06 -13.49 -6.21
N ARG A 73 8.67 -12.39 -6.66
CA ARG A 73 9.42 -12.33 -7.92
C ARG A 73 10.83 -12.92 -7.82
N PHE A 74 11.54 -12.66 -6.72
CA PHE A 74 12.97 -12.94 -6.60
C PHE A 74 13.32 -13.98 -5.52
N PHE A 75 12.50 -14.12 -4.47
CA PHE A 75 12.82 -15.00 -3.34
C PHE A 75 11.96 -16.27 -3.29
N GLY A 76 11.04 -16.45 -4.24
CA GLY A 76 10.23 -17.65 -4.38
C GLY A 76 9.20 -17.83 -3.27
N PHE A 77 8.64 -16.74 -2.75
CA PHE A 77 7.56 -16.79 -1.77
C PHE A 77 6.38 -17.60 -2.32
N LYS A 78 5.72 -18.36 -1.44
CA LYS A 78 4.59 -19.22 -1.82
C LYS A 78 3.29 -18.62 -1.36
N TYR A 79 2.25 -18.75 -2.16
CA TYR A 79 0.90 -18.35 -1.76
C TYR A 79 0.33 -19.31 -0.70
N ALA A 80 -0.44 -18.78 0.25
CA ALA A 80 -1.27 -19.59 1.14
C ALA A 80 -2.22 -20.49 0.32
N LYS A 81 -2.51 -21.70 0.80
CA LYS A 81 -3.42 -22.60 0.08
C LYS A 81 -4.85 -22.10 0.25
N LYS A 82 -5.71 -22.43 -0.72
CA LYS A 82 -7.14 -22.05 -0.71
C LYS A 82 -7.93 -22.60 0.50
N LYS A 83 -7.35 -23.53 1.25
CA LYS A 83 -7.93 -24.17 2.44
C LYS A 83 -7.65 -23.40 3.74
N ASP A 84 -6.77 -22.40 3.66
CA ASP A 84 -6.24 -21.64 4.80
C ASP A 84 -6.74 -20.17 4.80
N ALA A 85 -7.75 -19.85 3.99
CA ALA A 85 -8.28 -18.51 3.74
C ALA A 85 -9.79 -18.45 3.95
#